data_AF-A0A9P9MI58-F1
#
_entry.id   AF-A0A9P9MI58-F1
#
_cell.length_a   1.000
_cell.length_b   1.000
_cell.length_c   1.000
_cell.angle_alpha   90.00
_cell.angle_beta   90.00
_cell.angle_gamma   90.00
#
_symmetry.space_group_name_H-M   'P 1'
#
loop_
_entity.id
_entity.type
_entity.pdbx_description
1 polymer ?
#
loop_
_entity_poly.entity_id
_entity_poly.type
_entity_poly.pdbx_seq_one_letter_code
_entity_poly.pdbx_strand_id
1 'polypeptide(L)'
;MENIKHDVNHLERSDGISSITQSQMLGRPRNIDDNEETPLLRPNTDGAERSSQHDNRSIAKFFHWISASTYYGLLSIWRFFTSTNKIALSLIRRNHRLFGHMAFILIFVGAGVPLCISLARNQFPLGLLVIESAIMIGWAIFSRLAEEEHSFSNSRPSV
;
A
#
# COMPACT_ATOMS: atom_id res chain seq x y z
N MET A 1 26.62 -31.37 22.55
CA MET A 1 26.84 -30.60 23.79
C MET A 1 27.90 -29.55 23.48
N GLU A 2 27.46 -28.32 23.20
CA GLU A 2 28.23 -27.06 23.13
C GLU A 2 27.15 -25.97 22.87
N ASN A 3 26.56 -25.37 23.92
CA ASN A 3 26.95 -24.18 24.67
C ASN A 3 26.68 -22.83 23.96
N ILE A 4 25.55 -22.21 24.33
CA ILE A 4 25.34 -20.80 24.71
C ILE A 4 25.83 -19.71 23.73
N LYS A 5 24.89 -18.91 23.20
CA LYS A 5 24.80 -17.48 23.57
C LYS A 5 23.47 -16.84 23.18
N HIS A 6 22.78 -16.41 24.22
CA HIS A 6 21.78 -15.35 24.23
C HIS A 6 22.32 -14.09 23.55
N ASP A 7 21.50 -13.45 22.72
CA ASP A 7 21.50 -11.99 22.59
C ASP A 7 20.06 -11.49 22.62
N VAL A 8 19.66 -11.15 23.84
CA VAL A 8 18.53 -10.29 24.19
C VAL A 8 19.14 -8.91 24.37
N ASN A 9 19.04 -8.07 23.34
CA ASN A 9 19.31 -6.63 23.33
C ASN A 9 18.59 -6.13 22.05
N HIS A 10 17.81 -5.06 22.00
CA HIS A 10 17.82 -3.86 22.80
C HIS A 10 16.43 -3.21 22.71
N LEU A 11 15.93 -2.86 23.88
CA LEU A 11 14.75 -2.05 24.10
C LEU A 11 15.16 -0.59 23.85
N GLU A 12 14.57 0.07 22.86
CA GLU A 12 14.42 1.54 22.80
C GLU A 12 12.94 1.77 22.46
N ARG A 13 12.01 1.97 23.40
CA ARG A 13 11.89 3.09 24.36
C ARG A 13 12.29 4.44 23.78
N SER A 14 11.55 4.87 22.77
CA SER A 14 11.48 6.29 22.39
C SER A 14 10.30 6.95 23.11
N ASP A 15 10.55 7.37 24.35
CA ASP A 15 9.71 8.29 25.10
C ASP A 15 10.00 9.72 24.58
N GLY A 16 9.31 10.10 23.50
CA GLY A 16 9.42 11.41 22.85
C GLY A 16 8.45 12.44 23.43
N ILE A 17 8.85 13.02 24.57
CA ILE A 17 8.81 14.45 24.92
C ILE A 17 7.56 15.26 24.51
N SER A 18 6.80 15.59 25.55
CA SER A 18 5.95 16.77 25.71
C SER A 18 6.57 18.06 25.19
N SER A 19 5.86 18.77 24.30
CA SER A 19 6.06 20.21 24.10
C SER A 19 4.79 20.96 24.48
N ILE A 20 4.76 21.33 25.76
CA ILE A 20 3.99 22.44 26.33
C ILE A 20 4.32 23.68 25.50
N THR A 21 3.36 24.16 24.70
CA THR A 21 3.45 25.51 24.11
C THR A 21 2.59 26.43 24.96
N GLN A 22 3.20 26.88 26.05
CA GLN A 22 2.77 28.01 26.87
C GLN A 22 3.55 29.23 26.37
N SER A 23 2.90 30.11 25.60
CA SER A 23 3.22 31.55 25.50
C SER A 23 2.40 32.20 24.40
N GLN A 24 1.41 33.01 24.78
CA GLN A 24 1.31 34.40 24.35
C GLN A 24 0.20 35.08 25.16
N MET A 25 0.57 35.48 26.37
CA MET A 25 0.06 36.72 26.92
C MET A 25 0.77 37.85 26.16
N LEU A 26 0.06 38.57 25.29
CA LEU A 26 0.55 39.85 24.80
C LEU A 26 -0.63 40.80 24.52
N GLY A 27 -0.67 41.89 25.28
CA GLY A 27 -0.96 43.22 24.74
C GLY A 27 -2.38 43.50 24.27
N ARG A 28 -3.21 43.94 25.22
CA ARG A 28 -4.39 44.79 24.98
C ARG A 28 -3.94 46.18 24.50
N PRO A 29 -4.41 46.70 23.35
CA PRO A 29 -4.65 48.13 23.19
C PRO A 29 -6.10 48.44 23.61
N ARG A 30 -6.22 49.36 24.56
CA ARG A 30 -7.47 49.88 25.11
C ARG A 30 -7.80 51.12 24.26
N ASN A 31 -8.65 50.98 23.24
CA ASN A 31 -9.27 52.14 22.61
C ASN A 31 -10.48 52.55 23.45
N ILE A 32 -10.32 53.71 24.08
CA ILE A 32 -11.38 54.53 24.67
C ILE A 32 -11.89 55.36 23.50
N ASP A 33 -13.01 54.96 22.92
CA ASP A 33 -13.84 55.86 22.13
C ASP A 33 -15.19 55.92 22.84
N ASP A 34 -15.35 56.99 23.61
CA ASP A 34 -16.62 57.46 24.13
C ASP A 34 -17.51 57.77 22.92
N ASN A 35 -18.49 56.92 22.64
CA ASN A 35 -19.57 57.26 21.73
C ASN A 35 -20.90 57.01 22.43
N GLU A 36 -21.58 58.12 22.69
CA GLU A 36 -22.82 58.21 23.45
C GLU A 36 -23.89 57.28 22.89
N GLU A 37 -24.33 56.35 23.74
CA GLU A 37 -25.39 55.42 23.46
C GLU A 37 -26.73 56.16 23.34
N THR A 38 -27.32 56.12 22.15
CA THR A 38 -28.77 56.28 21.99
C THR A 38 -29.41 54.98 22.47
N PRO A 39 -30.32 54.97 23.47
CA PRO A 39 -30.95 53.74 23.94
C PRO A 39 -32.01 53.30 22.92
N LEU A 40 -31.57 52.64 21.86
CA LEU A 40 -32.47 51.89 20.98
C LEU A 40 -32.91 50.65 21.75
N LEU A 41 -34.22 50.62 22.04
CA LEU A 41 -34.96 49.50 22.62
C LEU A 41 -34.53 48.17 22.00
N ARG A 42 -33.62 47.49 22.70
CA ARG A 42 -33.13 46.16 22.33
C ARG A 42 -34.27 45.18 22.54
N PRO A 43 -34.79 44.52 21.50
CA PRO A 43 -35.83 43.52 21.68
C PRO A 43 -35.24 42.39 22.54
N ASN A 44 -35.87 42.10 23.67
CA ASN A 44 -35.59 40.91 24.49
C ASN A 44 -35.89 39.66 23.64
N THR A 45 -34.89 39.18 22.91
CA THR A 45 -34.98 37.99 22.04
C THR A 45 -34.17 36.82 22.60
N ASP A 46 -33.61 37.01 23.79
CA ASP A 46 -32.54 36.23 24.40
C ASP A 46 -33.00 34.85 24.93
N GLY A 47 -34.31 34.61 24.94
CA GLY A 47 -34.94 33.39 25.47
C GLY A 47 -35.10 32.26 24.46
N ALA A 48 -35.23 32.56 23.16
CA ALA A 48 -35.60 31.57 22.14
C ALA A 48 -34.38 30.91 21.45
N GLU A 49 -33.22 31.55 21.44
CA GLU A 49 -32.03 30.99 20.77
C GLU A 49 -31.38 29.83 21.55
N ARG A 50 -31.49 29.84 22.89
CA ARG A 50 -30.83 28.82 23.75
C ARG A 50 -31.40 27.41 23.60
N SER A 51 -32.70 27.25 23.31
CA SER A 51 -33.25 25.89 23.14
C SER A 51 -32.83 25.29 21.80
N SER A 52 -32.77 26.09 20.73
CA SER A 52 -32.34 25.62 19.41
C SER A 52 -30.86 25.19 19.37
N GLN A 53 -30.02 25.79 20.22
CA GLN A 53 -28.59 25.49 20.27
C GLN A 53 -28.29 24.12 20.91
N HIS A 54 -29.20 23.60 21.76
CA HIS A 54 -29.00 22.29 22.40
C HIS A 54 -29.19 21.12 21.42
N ASP A 55 -30.17 21.22 20.51
CA ASP A 55 -30.48 20.16 19.55
C ASP A 55 -29.44 20.05 18.44
N ASN A 56 -28.85 21.18 18.02
CA ASN A 56 -27.80 21.19 17.00
C ASN A 56 -26.52 20.47 17.45
N ARG A 57 -26.24 20.42 18.76
CA ARG A 57 -25.03 19.79 19.31
C ARG A 57 -25.09 18.27 19.26
N SER A 58 -26.26 17.65 19.43
CA SER A 58 -26.41 16.19 19.36
C SER A 58 -26.31 15.72 17.91
N ILE A 59 -26.90 16.47 16.98
CA ILE A 59 -26.84 16.22 15.54
C ILE A 59 -25.38 16.28 15.03
N ALA A 60 -24.61 17.31 15.43
CA ALA A 60 -23.21 17.42 15.04
C ALA A 60 -22.34 16.24 15.53
N LYS A 61 -22.58 15.76 16.76
CA LYS A 61 -21.88 14.58 17.31
C LYS A 61 -22.22 13.31 16.53
N PHE A 62 -23.49 13.15 16.14
CA PHE A 62 -23.93 12.02 15.34
C PHE A 62 -23.24 11.97 13.96
N PHE A 63 -23.16 13.11 13.26
CA PHE A 63 -22.43 13.19 11.99
C PHE A 63 -20.92 12.96 12.16
N HIS A 64 -20.33 13.47 13.25
CA HIS A 64 -18.93 13.20 13.55
C HIS A 64 -18.67 11.70 13.84
N TRP A 65 -19.62 11.02 14.49
CA TRP A 65 -19.51 9.58 14.75
C TRP A 65 -19.65 8.76 13.46
N ILE A 66 -20.60 9.09 12.59
CA ILE A 66 -20.77 8.43 11.28
C ILE A 66 -19.51 8.62 10.43
N SER A 67 -19.04 9.87 10.27
CA SER A 67 -17.85 10.15 9.45
C SER A 67 -16.60 9.43 9.97
N ALA A 68 -16.40 9.39 11.30
CA ALA A 68 -15.31 8.61 11.90
C ALA A 68 -15.46 7.12 11.59
N SER A 69 -16.65 6.54 11.77
CA SER A 69 -16.92 5.12 11.47
C SER A 69 -16.66 4.77 10.01
N THR A 70 -17.15 5.60 9.07
CA THR A 70 -16.90 5.42 7.63
C THR A 70 -15.42 5.52 7.30
N TYR A 71 -14.70 6.48 7.90
CA TYR A 71 -13.26 6.63 7.69
C TYR A 71 -12.48 5.40 8.16
N TYR A 72 -12.78 4.87 9.35
CA TYR A 72 -12.14 3.65 9.85
C TYR A 72 -12.49 2.41 9.01
N GLY A 73 -13.72 2.32 8.50
CA GLY A 73 -14.14 1.26 7.58
C GLY A 73 -13.38 1.30 6.25
N LEU A 74 -13.24 2.47 5.63
CA LEU A 74 -12.48 2.62 4.39
C LEU A 74 -10.99 2.33 4.61
N LEU A 75 -10.44 2.78 5.74
CA LEU A 75 -9.03 2.55 6.07
C LEU A 75 -8.73 1.06 6.29
N SER A 76 -9.65 0.30 6.90
CA SER A 76 -9.48 -1.15 7.10
C SER A 76 -9.53 -1.91 5.77
N ILE A 77 -10.46 -1.54 4.88
CA ILE A 77 -10.56 -2.09 3.52
C ILE A 77 -9.27 -1.81 2.73
N TRP A 78 -8.80 -0.56 2.75
CA TRP A 78 -7.55 -0.18 2.08
C TRP A 78 -6.34 -0.97 2.60
N ARG A 79 -6.23 -1.14 3.92
CA ARG A 79 -5.18 -1.96 4.54
C ARG A 79 -5.27 -3.42 4.13
N PHE A 80 -6.48 -3.96 4.05
CA PHE A 80 -6.69 -5.32 3.57
C PHE A 80 -6.21 -5.48 2.12
N PHE A 81 -6.62 -4.59 1.20
CA PHE A 81 -6.18 -4.61 -0.20
C PHE A 81 -4.67 -4.47 -0.35
N THR A 82 -4.04 -3.56 0.39
CA THR A 82 -2.57 -3.41 0.32
C THR A 82 -1.84 -4.63 0.90
N SER A 83 -2.41 -5.29 1.92
CA SER A 83 -1.87 -6.52 2.49
C SER A 83 -2.01 -7.71 1.54
N THR A 84 -3.19 -7.90 0.95
CA THR A 84 -3.42 -8.97 -0.03
C THR A 84 -2.59 -8.77 -1.30
N ASN A 85 -2.42 -7.53 -1.77
CA ASN A 85 -1.54 -7.22 -2.90
C ASN A 85 -0.08 -7.58 -2.63
N LYS A 86 0.43 -7.38 -1.40
CA LYS A 86 1.80 -7.79 -1.05
C LYS A 86 1.95 -9.32 -1.08
N ILE A 87 0.99 -10.06 -0.54
CA ILE A 87 1.00 -11.53 -0.57
C ILE A 87 0.89 -12.02 -2.00
N ALA A 88 -0.03 -11.47 -2.78
CA ALA A 88 -0.21 -11.81 -4.20
C ALA A 88 1.06 -11.53 -5.00
N LEU A 89 1.69 -10.37 -4.84
CA LEU A 89 2.96 -10.05 -5.50
C LEU A 89 4.10 -10.97 -5.04
N SER A 90 4.13 -11.36 -3.76
CA SER A 90 5.12 -12.32 -3.26
C SER A 90 4.92 -13.72 -3.87
N LEU A 91 3.67 -14.15 -4.03
CA LEU A 91 3.31 -15.41 -4.67
C LEU A 91 3.58 -15.36 -6.16
N ILE A 92 3.24 -14.26 -6.84
CA ILE A 92 3.55 -14.03 -8.25
C ILE A 92 5.06 -14.05 -8.45
N ARG A 93 5.85 -13.35 -7.62
CA ARG A 93 7.31 -13.35 -7.73
C ARG A 93 7.90 -14.74 -7.47
N ARG A 94 7.42 -15.46 -6.46
CA ARG A 94 7.86 -16.84 -6.15
C ARG A 94 7.47 -17.83 -7.24
N ASN A 95 6.28 -17.67 -7.81
CA ASN A 95 5.76 -18.53 -8.86
C ASN A 95 6.18 -18.08 -10.25
N HIS A 96 6.74 -16.88 -10.44
CA HIS A 96 7.14 -16.37 -11.75
C HIS A 96 8.13 -17.31 -12.43
N ARG A 97 9.04 -17.92 -11.66
CA ARG A 97 9.99 -18.92 -12.18
C ARG A 97 9.28 -20.21 -12.62
N LEU A 98 8.42 -20.76 -11.77
CA LEU A 98 7.64 -21.97 -12.09
C LEU A 98 6.69 -21.73 -13.27
N PHE A 99 5.98 -20.61 -13.26
CA PHE A 99 5.04 -20.19 -14.29
C PHE A 99 5.77 -19.92 -15.61
N GLY A 100 6.95 -19.29 -15.58
CA GLY A 100 7.79 -19.10 -16.76
C GLY A 100 8.20 -20.42 -17.40
N HIS A 101 8.69 -21.38 -16.61
CA HIS A 101 9.04 -22.71 -17.14
C HIS A 101 7.81 -23.46 -17.69
N MET A 102 6.67 -23.43 -16.98
CA MET A 102 5.46 -24.11 -17.44
C MET A 102 4.86 -23.49 -18.70
N ALA A 103 4.80 -22.16 -18.77
CA ALA A 103 4.36 -21.43 -19.96
C ALA A 103 5.27 -21.74 -21.16
N PHE A 104 6.57 -21.84 -20.93
CA PHE A 104 7.52 -22.18 -21.97
C PHE A 104 7.34 -23.61 -22.49
N ILE A 105 7.17 -24.60 -21.61
CA ILE A 105 6.85 -25.98 -22.00
C ILE A 105 5.55 -26.03 -22.81
N LEU A 106 4.52 -25.29 -22.38
CA LEU A 106 3.24 -25.24 -23.09
C LEU A 106 3.39 -24.67 -24.51
N ILE A 107 4.15 -23.58 -24.66
CA ILE A 107 4.44 -22.98 -25.97
C ILE A 107 5.26 -23.95 -26.83
N PHE A 108 6.26 -24.60 -26.26
CA PHE A 108 7.10 -25.57 -26.97
C PHE A 108 6.29 -26.76 -27.48
N VAL A 109 5.44 -27.35 -26.64
CA VAL A 109 4.53 -28.43 -27.06
C VAL A 109 3.53 -27.93 -28.11
N GLY A 110 2.97 -26.73 -27.91
CA GLY A 110 2.02 -26.12 -28.83
C GLY A 110 2.59 -25.82 -30.21
N ALA A 111 3.86 -25.39 -30.31
CA ALA A 111 4.55 -25.13 -31.57
C ALA A 111 5.15 -26.41 -32.18
N GLY A 112 5.63 -27.33 -31.36
CA GLY A 112 6.24 -28.58 -31.78
C GLY A 112 5.24 -29.54 -32.44
N VAL A 113 3.99 -29.61 -31.95
CA VAL A 113 2.97 -30.50 -32.56
C VAL A 113 2.69 -30.13 -34.03
N PRO A 114 2.39 -28.87 -34.40
CA PRO A 114 2.28 -28.46 -35.80
C PRO A 114 3.56 -28.68 -36.61
N LEU A 115 4.74 -28.53 -35.99
CA LEU A 115 6.03 -28.79 -36.64
C LEU A 115 6.15 -30.26 -37.06
N CYS A 116 5.89 -31.18 -36.12
CA CYS A 116 5.89 -32.62 -36.35
C CYS A 116 4.87 -33.02 -37.42
N ILE A 117 3.65 -32.44 -37.39
CA ILE A 117 2.62 -32.71 -38.40
C ILE A 117 3.07 -32.24 -39.79
N SER A 118 3.68 -31.06 -39.89
CA SER A 118 4.16 -30.51 -41.16
C SER A 118 5.33 -31.32 -41.72
N LEU A 119 6.25 -31.75 -40.85
CA LEU A 119 7.37 -32.63 -41.21
C LEU A 119 6.87 -33.98 -41.76
N ALA A 120 5.85 -34.56 -41.13
CA ALA A 120 5.22 -35.81 -41.58
C ALA A 120 4.56 -35.67 -42.97
N ARG A 121 4.11 -34.46 -43.34
CA ARG A 121 3.55 -34.14 -44.66
C ARG A 121 4.60 -33.72 -45.69
N ASN A 122 5.88 -33.76 -45.33
CA ASN A 122 6.99 -33.26 -46.15
C ASN A 122 6.83 -31.79 -46.57
N GLN A 123 6.06 -31.01 -45.80
CA GLN A 123 5.88 -29.56 -45.97
C GLN A 123 6.75 -28.89 -44.93
N PHE A 124 7.97 -28.50 -45.30
CA PHE A 124 8.94 -27.97 -44.33
C PHE A 124 8.55 -26.55 -43.90
N PRO A 125 8.00 -26.34 -42.70
CA PRO A 125 7.49 -25.03 -42.31
C PRO A 125 8.65 -24.21 -41.74
N LEU A 126 9.51 -23.68 -42.62
CA LEU A 126 10.71 -22.89 -42.24
C LEU A 126 10.40 -21.82 -41.19
N GLY A 127 9.26 -21.13 -41.32
CA GLY A 127 8.84 -20.13 -40.34
C GLY A 127 8.63 -20.70 -38.93
N LEU A 128 8.08 -21.90 -38.81
CA LEU A 128 7.84 -22.55 -37.52
C LEU A 128 9.16 -22.99 -36.86
N LEU A 129 10.14 -23.41 -37.65
CA LEU A 129 11.48 -23.77 -37.18
C LEU A 129 12.28 -22.55 -36.70
N VAL A 130 12.12 -21.40 -37.37
CA VAL A 130 12.69 -20.13 -36.88
C VAL A 130 12.03 -19.71 -35.56
N ILE A 131 10.72 -19.89 -35.43
CA ILE A 131 10.00 -19.60 -34.18
C ILE A 131 10.47 -20.54 -33.05
N GLU A 132 10.58 -21.84 -33.31
CA GLU A 132 11.06 -22.83 -32.33
C GLU A 132 12.49 -22.53 -31.86
N SER A 133 13.40 -22.20 -32.78
CA SER A 133 14.78 -21.83 -32.43
C SER A 133 14.85 -20.52 -31.63
N ALA A 134 14.05 -19.51 -31.99
CA ALA A 134 13.96 -18.27 -31.22
C ALA A 134 13.43 -18.52 -29.80
N ILE A 135 12.43 -19.39 -29.66
CA ILE A 135 11.89 -19.86 -28.38
C ILE A 135 13.02 -20.49 -27.56
N MET A 136 13.74 -21.47 -28.10
CA MET A 136 14.84 -22.17 -27.40
C MET A 136 15.97 -21.22 -26.95
N ILE A 137 16.36 -20.26 -27.79
CA ILE A 137 17.36 -19.23 -27.43
C ILE A 137 16.83 -18.37 -26.28
N GLY A 138 15.58 -17.90 -26.37
CA GLY A 138 14.95 -17.11 -25.32
C GLY A 138 14.93 -17.83 -23.98
N TRP A 139 14.68 -19.14 -23.96
CA TRP A 139 14.72 -19.93 -22.74
C TRP A 139 16.11 -20.20 -22.19
N ALA A 140 17.12 -20.38 -23.06
CA ALA A 140 18.50 -20.49 -22.61
C ALA A 140 18.95 -19.20 -21.91
N ILE A 141 18.62 -18.04 -22.47
CA ILE A 141 18.90 -16.73 -21.87
C ILE A 141 18.15 -16.59 -20.53
N PHE A 142 16.85 -16.90 -20.51
CA PHE A 142 16.04 -16.80 -19.31
C PHE A 142 16.53 -17.73 -18.19
N SER A 143 16.87 -18.98 -18.52
CA SER A 143 17.38 -19.97 -17.57
C SER A 143 18.71 -19.52 -16.96
N ARG A 144 19.60 -18.95 -17.79
CA ARG A 144 20.88 -18.41 -17.31
C ARG A 144 20.69 -17.22 -16.36
N LEU A 145 19.81 -16.28 -16.69
CA LEU A 145 19.51 -15.15 -15.81
C LEU A 145 18.94 -15.61 -14.45
N ALA A 146 18.14 -16.68 -14.45
CA ALA A 146 17.59 -17.25 -13.22
C ALA A 146 18.65 -17.93 -12.32
N GLU A 147 19.75 -18.43 -12.88
CA GLU A 147 20.86 -19.02 -12.12
C GLU A 147 21.75 -17.96 -11.46
N GLU A 148 21.98 -16.84 -12.15
CA GLU A 148 22.80 -15.73 -11.65
C GLU A 148 22.18 -15.09 -10.39
N GLU A 149 20.84 -14.96 -10.34
CA GLU A 149 20.12 -14.43 -9.18
C GLU A 149 20.31 -15.31 -7.93
N HIS A 150 20.33 -16.63 -8.09
CA HIS A 150 20.60 -17.57 -6.99
C HIS A 150 22.04 -17.46 -6.48
N SER A 151 23.00 -17.32 -7.38
CA SER A 151 24.42 -17.18 -7.04
C SER A 151 24.68 -15.88 -6.27
N PHE A 152 23.98 -14.80 -6.63
CA PHE A 152 24.06 -13.52 -5.93
C PHE A 152 23.41 -13.56 -4.54
N SER A 153 22.30 -14.29 -4.38
CA SER A 153 21.66 -14.46 -3.07
C SER A 153 22.54 -15.24 -2.08
N ASN A 154 23.31 -16.23 -2.56
CA ASN A 154 24.17 -17.05 -1.69
C ASN A 154 25.50 -16.38 -1.32
N SER A 155 25.93 -15.36 -2.07
CA SER A 155 27.19 -14.66 -1.83
C SER A 155 27.06 -13.45 -0.91
N ARG A 156 25.86 -13.04 -0.50
CA ARG A 156 25.67 -12.00 0.51
C ARG A 156 25.98 -12.55 1.91
N PRO A 157 26.99 -12.04 2.63
CA PRO A 157 27.26 -12.45 4.00
C PRO A 157 26.07 -12.05 4.89
N SER A 158 25.62 -12.96 5.74
CA SER A 158 24.66 -12.67 6.81
C SER A 158 25.33 -11.76 7.84
N VAL A 159 25.00 -10.48 7.80
CA VAL A 159 25.40 -9.49 8.82
C VAL A 159 24.47 -9.59 10.01
#